data_AF-A0A0S8K4R7-F1
#
_entry.id   AF-A0A0S8K4R7-F1
#
_cell.length_a   1.000
_cell.length_b   1.000
_cell.length_c   1.000
_cell.angle_alpha   90.00
_cell.angle_beta   90.00
_cell.angle_gamma   90.00
#
_symmetry.space_group_name_H-M   'P 1'
#
loop_
_entity.id
_entity.type
_entity.pdbx_description
1 polymer ?
#
loop_
_entity_poly.entity_id
_entity_poly.type
_entity_poly.pdbx_seq_one_letter_code
_entity_poly.pdbx_strand_id
1 'polypeptide(L)'
;MKNEKRTAWILHFQEINKLMEDQLEKWKSITEIRKTYDEFIKNLKKLKDLQPDLEKNLGPVHDELEEKREYLIGKIFPVTNILAVYISDNKSKNGARSMILGREEFSRLKHAKLLDFAGRMLKTTEKYFPDPVQEDSELSRYGLTPIMVDEFSTALTKYAYALKLSKDLLRNRSRSKKTSNRLLKANRELLEKRLDRLMTVFSVTHPSFYKDYINIRKAKVA
;
A
#
# COMPACT_ATOMS: atom_id res chain seq x y z
N MET A 1 -7.64 2.76 16.87
CA MET A 1 -6.94 1.79 17.75
C MET A 1 -5.47 1.75 17.37
N LYS A 2 -4.58 1.98 18.36
CA LYS A 2 -3.11 1.86 18.20
C LYS A 2 -2.74 0.41 17.83
N ASN A 3 -1.58 0.19 17.21
CA ASN A 3 -1.20 -1.13 16.69
C ASN A 3 -1.07 -2.17 17.80
N GLU A 4 -0.48 -1.80 18.95
CA GLU A 4 -0.33 -2.64 20.15
C GLU A 4 -1.68 -3.16 20.65
N LYS A 5 -2.67 -2.27 20.81
CA LYS A 5 -4.03 -2.66 21.22
C LYS A 5 -4.68 -3.63 20.24
N ARG A 6 -4.40 -3.53 18.94
CA ARG A 6 -4.90 -4.49 17.95
C ARG A 6 -4.30 -5.87 18.19
N THR A 7 -2.97 -5.94 18.31
CA THR A 7 -2.25 -7.20 18.52
C THR A 7 -2.73 -7.87 19.80
N ALA A 8 -2.88 -7.10 20.88
CA ALA A 8 -3.39 -7.61 22.15
C ALA A 8 -4.81 -8.21 22.00
N TRP A 9 -5.71 -7.57 21.23
CA TRP A 9 -7.04 -8.14 20.95
C TRP A 9 -7.00 -9.42 20.12
N ILE A 10 -6.09 -9.52 19.15
CA ILE A 10 -5.94 -10.73 18.34
C ILE A 10 -5.45 -11.90 19.22
N LEU A 11 -4.44 -11.67 20.05
CA LEU A 11 -3.94 -12.67 21.01
C LEU A 11 -5.04 -13.11 21.97
N HIS A 12 -5.79 -12.16 22.53
CA HIS A 12 -6.93 -12.44 23.39
C HIS A 12 -7.98 -13.35 22.72
N PHE A 13 -8.29 -13.09 21.45
CA PHE A 13 -9.20 -13.95 20.69
C PHE A 13 -8.64 -15.34 20.42
N GLN A 14 -7.33 -15.47 20.22
CA GLN A 14 -6.66 -16.76 20.03
C GLN A 14 -6.67 -17.59 21.31
N GLU A 15 -6.50 -16.98 22.49
CA GLU A 15 -6.62 -17.67 23.77
C GLU A 15 -8.02 -18.21 24.01
N ILE A 16 -9.06 -17.41 23.70
CA ILE A 16 -10.45 -17.86 23.75
C ILE A 16 -10.69 -19.01 22.76
N ASN A 17 -10.22 -18.89 21.52
CA ASN A 17 -10.31 -19.97 20.53
C ASN A 17 -9.67 -21.25 21.06
N LYS A 18 -8.45 -21.16 21.60
CA LYS A 18 -7.73 -22.31 22.15
C LYS A 18 -8.53 -23.02 23.24
N LEU A 19 -9.04 -22.29 24.23
CA LEU A 19 -9.86 -22.88 25.29
C LEU A 19 -11.11 -23.56 24.71
N MET A 20 -11.78 -22.92 23.76
CA MET A 20 -12.98 -23.46 23.13
C MET A 20 -12.66 -24.74 22.34
N GLU A 21 -11.55 -24.80 21.61
CA GLU A 21 -11.10 -26.00 20.90
C GLU A 21 -10.71 -27.13 21.87
N ASP A 22 -9.93 -26.82 22.92
CA ASP A 22 -9.49 -27.78 23.93
C ASP A 22 -10.67 -28.42 24.70
N GLN A 23 -11.81 -27.73 24.75
CA GLN A 23 -13.00 -28.14 25.49
C GLN A 23 -14.21 -28.38 24.57
N LEU A 24 -13.97 -28.67 23.28
CA LEU A 24 -14.99 -28.82 22.24
C LEU A 24 -16.15 -29.73 22.65
N GLU A 25 -15.84 -30.87 23.27
CA GLU A 25 -16.85 -31.86 23.70
C GLU A 25 -17.90 -31.28 24.66
N LYS A 26 -17.55 -30.26 25.44
CA LYS A 26 -18.44 -29.66 26.44
C LYS A 26 -19.54 -28.79 25.82
N TRP A 27 -19.29 -28.21 24.66
CA TRP A 27 -20.18 -27.19 24.09
C TRP A 27 -20.64 -27.46 22.65
N LYS A 28 -19.99 -28.37 21.91
CA LYS A 28 -20.28 -28.62 20.48
C LYS A 28 -21.73 -29.02 20.20
N SER A 29 -22.41 -29.63 21.16
CA SER A 29 -23.82 -30.03 21.06
C SER A 29 -24.79 -28.87 21.20
N ILE A 30 -24.36 -27.74 21.79
CA ILE A 30 -25.20 -26.56 22.00
C ILE A 30 -25.20 -25.72 20.72
N THR A 31 -26.28 -25.82 19.94
CA THR A 31 -26.40 -25.23 18.60
C THR A 31 -26.11 -23.73 18.55
N GLU A 32 -26.63 -22.94 19.50
CA GLU A 32 -26.43 -21.49 19.50
C GLU A 32 -25.00 -21.07 19.86
N ILE A 33 -24.30 -21.86 20.69
CA ILE A 33 -22.87 -21.65 20.96
C ILE A 33 -22.07 -21.95 19.71
N ARG A 34 -22.35 -23.08 19.05
CA ARG A 34 -21.68 -23.45 17.81
C ARG A 34 -21.82 -22.38 16.73
N LYS A 35 -23.04 -21.90 16.45
CA LYS A 35 -23.27 -20.82 15.48
C LYS A 35 -22.47 -19.55 15.80
N THR A 36 -22.52 -19.12 17.07
CA THR A 36 -21.81 -17.90 17.52
C THR A 36 -20.29 -18.08 17.41
N TYR A 37 -19.79 -19.25 17.80
CA TYR A 37 -18.38 -19.60 17.70
C TYR A 37 -17.90 -19.65 16.26
N ASP A 38 -18.65 -20.28 15.35
CA ASP A 38 -18.31 -20.36 13.93
C ASP A 38 -18.17 -18.95 13.31
N GLU A 39 -19.04 -18.00 13.68
CA GLU A 39 -18.94 -16.60 13.24
C GLU A 39 -17.70 -15.91 13.82
N PHE A 40 -17.41 -16.13 15.11
CA PHE A 40 -16.21 -15.64 15.79
C PHE A 40 -14.93 -16.14 15.10
N ILE A 41 -14.86 -17.42 14.74
CA ILE A 41 -13.74 -18.04 14.04
C ILE A 41 -13.62 -17.55 12.61
N LYS A 42 -14.74 -17.40 11.89
CA LYS A 42 -14.73 -16.82 10.54
C LYS A 42 -14.09 -15.44 10.52
N ASN A 43 -14.40 -14.60 11.50
CA ASN A 43 -13.80 -13.28 11.63
C ASN A 43 -12.33 -13.35 12.05
N LEU A 44 -11.97 -14.27 12.96
CA LEU A 44 -10.58 -14.48 13.39
C LEU A 44 -9.67 -14.94 12.23
N LYS A 45 -10.15 -15.87 11.39
CA LYS A 45 -9.46 -16.31 10.17
C LYS A 45 -9.21 -15.14 9.22
N LYS A 46 -10.25 -14.34 8.94
CA LYS A 46 -10.12 -13.13 8.12
C LYS A 46 -9.14 -12.11 8.70
N LEU A 47 -9.05 -11.99 10.02
CA LEU A 47 -8.05 -11.12 10.65
C LEU A 47 -6.62 -11.59 10.38
N LYS A 48 -6.39 -12.91 10.40
CA LYS A 48 -5.12 -13.52 10.03
C LYS A 48 -4.78 -13.29 8.56
N ASP A 49 -5.77 -13.42 7.66
CA ASP A 49 -5.58 -13.21 6.23
C ASP A 49 -5.19 -11.77 5.88
N LEU A 50 -5.60 -10.79 6.69
CA LEU A 50 -5.24 -9.38 6.51
C LEU A 50 -3.87 -9.02 7.11
N GLN A 51 -3.26 -9.90 7.90
CA GLN A 51 -2.01 -9.63 8.62
C GLN A 51 -0.82 -9.33 7.69
N PRO A 52 -0.61 -10.07 6.57
CA PRO A 52 0.47 -9.78 5.63
C PRO A 52 0.43 -8.34 5.09
N ASP A 53 -0.75 -7.83 4.72
CA ASP A 53 -0.90 -6.45 4.23
C ASP A 53 -0.61 -5.39 5.30
N LEU A 54 -0.92 -5.70 6.57
CA LEU A 54 -0.77 -4.78 7.68
C LEU A 54 0.69 -4.67 8.15
N GLU A 55 1.40 -5.80 8.11
CA GLU A 55 2.79 -5.95 8.58
C GLU A 55 3.82 -5.74 7.47
N LYS A 56 3.42 -5.77 6.19
CA LYS A 56 4.31 -5.53 5.07
C LYS A 56 5.14 -4.26 5.28
N ASN A 57 6.46 -4.42 5.30
CA ASN A 57 7.39 -3.31 5.32
C ASN A 57 7.33 -2.60 3.96
N LEU A 58 6.95 -1.33 3.96
CA LEU A 58 6.87 -0.50 2.75
C LEU A 58 8.14 0.35 2.53
N GLY A 59 9.12 0.30 3.45
CA GLY A 59 10.40 1.01 3.32
C GLY A 59 11.10 0.72 2.00
N PRO A 60 11.39 -0.55 1.67
CA PRO A 60 12.06 -0.89 0.40
C PRO A 60 11.32 -0.40 -0.85
N VAL A 61 9.98 -0.38 -0.82
CA VAL A 61 9.17 0.13 -1.93
C VAL A 61 9.28 1.66 -2.06
N HIS A 62 9.40 2.35 -0.93
CA HIS A 62 9.62 3.79 -0.93
C HIS A 62 11.03 4.12 -1.44
N ASP A 63 12.04 3.37 -0.98
CA ASP A 63 13.43 3.54 -1.40
C ASP A 63 13.56 3.31 -2.91
N GLU A 64 12.94 2.24 -3.43
CA GLU A 64 12.91 1.97 -4.88
C GLU A 64 12.20 3.09 -5.65
N LEU A 65 11.08 3.62 -5.12
CA LEU A 65 10.37 4.75 -5.74
C LEU A 65 11.25 5.99 -5.85
N GLU A 66 12.00 6.33 -4.79
CA GLU A 66 12.92 7.47 -4.78
C GLU A 66 14.13 7.23 -5.70
N GLU A 67 14.67 6.01 -5.74
CA GLU A 67 15.73 5.64 -6.69
C GLU A 67 15.26 5.85 -8.13
N LYS A 68 14.07 5.34 -8.49
CA LYS A 68 13.51 5.53 -9.85
C LYS A 68 13.17 6.99 -10.13
N ARG A 69 12.83 7.77 -9.10
CA ARG A 69 12.59 9.21 -9.20
C ARG A 69 13.88 9.94 -9.58
N GLU A 70 14.95 9.72 -8.84
CA GLU A 70 16.25 10.36 -9.11
C GLU A 70 16.81 9.91 -10.46
N TYR A 71 16.63 8.65 -10.82
CA TYR A 71 16.99 8.15 -12.15
C TYR A 71 16.21 8.88 -13.26
N LEU A 72 14.88 9.03 -13.12
CA LEU A 72 14.06 9.81 -14.07
C LEU A 72 14.54 11.26 -14.16
N ILE A 73 14.80 11.92 -13.04
CA ILE A 73 15.30 13.30 -13.01
C ILE A 73 16.65 13.39 -13.74
N GLY A 74 17.54 12.43 -13.54
CA GLY A 74 18.83 12.35 -14.23
C GLY A 74 18.71 12.19 -15.75
N LYS A 75 17.68 11.50 -16.25
CA LYS A 75 17.46 11.28 -17.68
C LYS A 75 16.65 12.39 -18.35
N ILE A 76 15.68 12.97 -17.67
CA ILE A 76 14.85 14.05 -18.23
C ILE A 76 15.61 15.37 -18.34
N PHE A 77 16.43 15.72 -17.33
CA PHE A 77 17.14 17.00 -17.26
C PHE A 77 17.98 17.33 -18.51
N PRO A 78 18.86 16.44 -19.01
CA PRO A 78 19.63 16.73 -20.22
C PRO A 78 18.74 16.88 -21.46
N VAL A 79 17.71 16.03 -21.60
CA VAL A 79 16.77 16.10 -22.74
C VAL A 79 15.99 17.42 -22.72
N THR A 80 15.53 17.88 -21.56
CA THR A 80 14.81 19.15 -21.44
C THR A 80 15.68 20.37 -21.74
N ASN A 81 16.96 20.34 -21.36
CA ASN A 81 17.89 21.41 -21.69
C ASN A 81 18.14 21.49 -23.20
N ILE A 82 18.38 20.35 -23.85
CA ILE A 82 18.57 20.30 -25.32
C ILE A 82 17.32 20.81 -26.05
N LEU A 83 16.13 20.35 -25.65
CA LEU A 83 14.86 20.81 -26.21
C LEU A 83 14.65 22.31 -25.99
N ALA A 84 15.00 22.85 -24.82
CA ALA A 84 14.84 24.26 -24.52
C ALA A 84 15.73 25.14 -25.43
N VAL A 85 16.97 24.71 -25.68
CA VAL A 85 17.88 25.39 -26.63
C VAL A 85 17.31 25.32 -28.05
N TYR A 86 16.95 24.13 -28.53
CA TYR A 86 16.36 23.96 -29.86
C TYR A 86 15.11 24.84 -30.08
N ILE A 87 14.21 24.88 -29.08
CA ILE A 87 12.99 25.70 -29.15
C ILE A 87 13.31 27.20 -29.09
N SER A 88 14.34 27.60 -28.34
CA SER A 88 14.79 28.99 -28.30
C SER A 88 15.33 29.45 -29.66
N ASP A 89 16.07 28.59 -30.34
CA ASP A 89 16.72 28.92 -31.61
C ASP A 89 15.76 28.85 -32.81
N ASN A 90 14.76 27.95 -32.76
CA ASN A 90 13.88 27.67 -33.91
C ASN A 90 12.41 28.13 -33.71
N LYS A 91 12.02 28.57 -32.50
CA LYS A 91 10.63 28.98 -32.17
C LYS A 91 10.55 30.18 -31.23
N SER A 92 9.33 30.68 -31.02
CA SER A 92 9.02 31.81 -30.12
C SER A 92 9.63 31.67 -28.72
N LYS A 93 10.30 32.73 -28.26
CA LYS A 93 10.96 32.87 -26.93
C LYS A 93 10.11 32.46 -25.72
N ASN A 94 8.78 32.46 -25.86
CA ASN A 94 7.85 32.13 -24.77
C ASN A 94 7.75 30.61 -24.49
N GLY A 95 8.06 29.74 -25.46
CA GLY A 95 8.01 28.28 -25.28
C GLY A 95 9.18 27.74 -24.45
N ALA A 96 10.38 28.28 -24.65
CA ALA A 96 11.63 27.81 -24.05
C ALA A 96 11.68 27.97 -22.51
N ARG A 97 11.17 29.09 -21.96
CA ARG A 97 11.19 29.34 -20.50
C ARG A 97 10.38 28.34 -19.68
N SER A 98 9.37 27.72 -20.29
CA SER A 98 8.50 26.75 -19.59
C SER A 98 9.09 25.35 -19.47
N MET A 99 10.20 25.09 -20.17
CA MET A 99 10.86 23.78 -20.25
C MET A 99 12.14 23.69 -19.41
N ILE A 100 12.69 24.82 -18.98
CA ILE A 100 13.90 24.87 -18.16
C ILE A 100 13.48 24.78 -16.70
N LEU A 101 13.67 23.60 -16.10
CA LEU A 101 13.65 23.43 -14.66
C LEU A 101 15.04 23.02 -14.20
N GLY A 102 15.52 23.65 -13.14
CA GLY A 102 16.71 23.21 -12.44
C GLY A 102 16.53 21.81 -11.85
N ARG A 103 17.63 21.06 -11.67
CA ARG A 103 17.59 19.74 -11.04
C ARG A 103 16.96 19.78 -9.64
N GLU A 104 17.21 20.85 -8.89
CA GLU A 104 16.57 21.10 -7.58
C GLU A 104 15.07 21.37 -7.69
N GLU A 105 14.60 21.95 -8.78
CA GLU A 105 13.17 22.19 -8.98
C GLU A 105 12.46 20.87 -9.28
N PHE A 106 13.08 20.01 -10.08
CA PHE A 106 12.61 18.64 -10.30
C PHE A 106 12.50 17.84 -9.00
N SER A 107 13.50 17.92 -8.12
CA SER A 107 13.49 17.21 -6.83
C SER A 107 12.47 17.78 -5.83
N ARG A 108 11.88 18.95 -6.09
CA ARG A 108 10.76 19.52 -5.31
C ARG A 108 9.39 19.17 -5.89
N LEU A 109 9.30 18.65 -7.12
CA LEU A 109 8.02 18.28 -7.72
C LEU A 109 7.41 17.06 -7.01
N LYS A 110 6.12 17.19 -6.66
CA LYS A 110 5.29 16.06 -6.23
C LYS A 110 5.24 14.99 -7.32
N HIS A 111 5.17 13.72 -6.94
CA HIS A 111 5.24 12.59 -7.89
C HIS A 111 4.32 12.72 -9.11
N ALA A 112 3.06 13.12 -8.92
CA ALA A 112 2.11 13.31 -10.02
C ALA A 112 2.55 14.43 -10.98
N LYS A 113 3.00 15.57 -10.44
CA LYS A 113 3.48 16.69 -11.25
C LYS A 113 4.74 16.34 -12.02
N LEU A 114 5.66 15.58 -11.40
CA LEU A 114 6.86 15.09 -12.08
C LEU A 114 6.49 14.17 -13.24
N LEU A 115 5.56 13.24 -13.03
CA LEU A 115 5.08 12.32 -14.06
C LEU A 115 4.41 13.06 -15.22
N ASP A 116 3.51 14.01 -14.92
CA ASP A 116 2.82 14.82 -15.93
C ASP A 116 3.78 15.71 -16.72
N PHE A 117 4.78 16.29 -16.03
CA PHE A 117 5.82 17.07 -16.69
C PHE A 117 6.67 16.17 -17.61
N ALA A 118 7.15 15.04 -17.10
CA ALA A 118 7.95 14.10 -17.87
C ALA A 118 7.21 13.55 -19.09
N GLY A 119 5.94 13.17 -18.95
CA GLY A 119 5.12 12.74 -20.08
C GLY A 119 4.92 13.83 -21.13
N ARG A 120 4.78 15.10 -20.73
CA ARG A 120 4.71 16.22 -21.69
C ARG A 120 6.03 16.45 -22.41
N MET A 121 7.16 16.33 -21.70
CA MET A 121 8.47 16.47 -22.29
C MET A 121 8.75 15.34 -23.28
N LEU A 122 8.46 14.08 -22.94
CA LEU A 122 8.65 12.95 -23.85
C LEU A 122 7.85 13.11 -25.14
N LYS A 123 6.56 13.49 -25.04
CA LYS A 123 5.73 13.79 -26.22
C LYS A 123 6.28 14.94 -27.06
N THR A 124 6.91 15.91 -26.42
CA THR A 124 7.55 17.04 -27.11
C THR A 124 8.81 16.54 -27.83
N THR A 125 9.61 15.71 -27.18
CA THR A 125 10.77 15.05 -27.77
C THR A 125 10.36 14.24 -29.00
N GLU A 126 9.40 13.32 -28.86
CA GLU A 126 8.91 12.47 -29.96
C GLU A 126 8.32 13.29 -31.13
N LYS A 127 7.71 14.44 -30.85
CA LYS A 127 7.19 15.33 -31.90
C LYS A 127 8.29 15.94 -32.76
N TYR A 128 9.41 16.32 -32.14
CA TYR A 128 10.53 16.96 -32.83
C TYR A 128 11.63 15.98 -33.24
N PHE A 129 11.58 14.75 -32.72
CA PHE A 129 12.48 13.63 -33.00
C PHE A 129 11.66 12.37 -33.33
N PRO A 130 10.88 12.39 -34.44
CA PRO A 130 9.91 11.33 -34.74
C PRO A 130 10.56 10.03 -35.24
N ASP A 131 11.81 10.07 -35.72
CA ASP A 131 12.51 8.89 -36.22
C ASP A 131 13.93 8.78 -35.63
N PRO A 132 14.14 7.91 -34.62
CA PRO A 132 15.45 7.69 -34.01
C PRO A 132 16.49 7.02 -34.91
N VAL A 133 16.09 6.54 -36.10
CA VAL A 133 17.01 5.88 -37.06
C VAL A 133 17.60 6.89 -38.05
N GLN A 134 17.02 8.09 -38.16
CA GLN A 134 17.58 9.17 -38.97
C GLN A 134 18.59 10.00 -38.15
N GLU A 135 19.88 9.76 -38.36
CA GLU A 135 20.96 10.55 -37.75
C GLU A 135 20.84 12.06 -38.05
N ASP A 136 20.12 12.44 -39.12
CA ASP A 136 19.94 13.80 -39.62
C ASP A 136 18.71 14.56 -39.07
N SER A 137 18.13 14.16 -37.94
CA SER A 137 17.12 15.01 -37.29
C SER A 137 17.73 16.37 -36.87
N GLU A 138 16.96 17.46 -36.96
CA GLU A 138 17.45 18.79 -36.54
C GLU A 138 17.92 18.82 -35.07
N LEU A 139 17.31 18.00 -34.21
CA LEU A 139 17.63 17.87 -32.79
C LEU A 139 18.94 17.09 -32.54
N SER A 140 19.36 16.23 -33.47
CA SER A 140 20.67 15.56 -33.41
C SER A 140 21.81 16.59 -33.39
N ARG A 141 21.65 17.72 -34.10
CA ARG A 141 22.61 18.83 -34.13
C ARG A 141 22.78 19.53 -32.78
N TYR A 142 21.76 19.43 -31.92
CA TYR A 142 21.78 19.96 -30.55
C TYR A 142 22.22 18.91 -29.52
N GLY A 143 22.65 17.73 -29.98
CA GLY A 143 23.19 16.66 -29.14
C GLY A 143 22.13 15.71 -28.57
N LEU A 144 20.87 15.76 -29.02
CA LEU A 144 19.88 14.78 -28.65
C LEU A 144 20.13 13.48 -29.42
N THR A 145 20.40 12.39 -28.71
CA THR A 145 20.61 11.07 -29.33
C THR A 145 19.41 10.15 -29.12
N PRO A 146 19.17 9.17 -30.02
CA PRO A 146 18.14 8.14 -29.84
C PRO A 146 18.22 7.43 -28.48
N ILE A 147 19.45 7.14 -28.03
CA ILE A 147 19.72 6.47 -26.75
C ILE A 147 19.19 7.32 -25.59
N MET A 148 19.38 8.65 -25.60
CA MET A 148 18.87 9.52 -24.54
C MET A 148 17.33 9.52 -24.47
N VAL A 149 16.66 9.47 -25.63
CA VAL A 149 15.20 9.41 -25.71
C VAL A 149 14.69 8.07 -25.18
N ASP A 150 15.31 6.96 -25.57
CA ASP A 150 14.97 5.62 -25.09
C ASP A 150 15.21 5.47 -23.58
N GLU A 151 16.35 5.92 -23.08
CA GLU A 151 16.65 5.92 -21.65
C GLU A 151 15.66 6.76 -20.85
N PHE A 152 15.26 7.93 -21.39
CA PHE A 152 14.24 8.78 -20.77
C PHE A 152 12.87 8.11 -20.75
N SER A 153 12.42 7.54 -21.87
CA SER A 153 11.16 6.79 -21.98
C SER A 153 11.12 5.59 -21.02
N THR A 154 12.23 4.84 -20.97
CA THR A 154 12.40 3.71 -20.05
C THR A 154 12.38 4.17 -18.58
N ALA A 155 13.07 5.26 -18.25
CA ALA A 155 13.06 5.81 -16.90
C ALA A 155 11.65 6.27 -16.47
N LEU A 156 10.92 6.94 -17.37
CA LEU A 156 9.55 7.39 -17.13
C LEU A 156 8.62 6.20 -16.86
N THR A 157 8.73 5.15 -17.68
CA THR A 157 7.92 3.93 -17.52
C THR A 157 8.21 3.22 -16.20
N LYS A 158 9.50 3.03 -15.85
CA LYS A 158 9.91 2.41 -14.59
C LYS A 158 9.42 3.21 -13.37
N TYR A 159 9.56 4.53 -13.40
CA TYR A 159 9.06 5.39 -12.33
C TYR A 159 7.53 5.39 -12.21
N ALA A 160 6.81 5.43 -13.34
CA ALA A 160 5.35 5.33 -13.36
C ALA A 160 4.85 4.03 -12.71
N TYR A 161 5.51 2.91 -13.04
CA TYR A 161 5.20 1.60 -12.46
C TYR A 161 5.47 1.58 -10.94
N ALA A 162 6.65 2.02 -10.50
CA ALA A 162 7.00 2.09 -9.08
C ALA A 162 6.01 2.96 -8.29
N LEU A 163 5.61 4.12 -8.84
CA LEU A 163 4.64 5.01 -8.22
C LEU A 163 3.26 4.36 -8.09
N LYS A 164 2.81 3.64 -9.13
CA LYS A 164 1.55 2.90 -9.10
C LYS A 164 1.58 1.80 -8.03
N LEU A 165 2.64 1.00 -8.01
CA LEU A 165 2.82 -0.07 -7.03
C LEU A 165 2.80 0.47 -5.59
N SER A 166 3.55 1.55 -5.32
CA SER A 166 3.55 2.21 -4.00
C SER A 166 2.16 2.67 -3.57
N LYS A 167 1.42 3.33 -4.48
CA LYS A 167 0.02 3.76 -4.23
C LYS A 167 -0.92 2.58 -3.94
N ASP A 168 -0.82 1.51 -4.73
CA ASP A 168 -1.67 0.33 -4.58
C ASP A 168 -1.42 -0.37 -3.25
N LEU A 169 -0.15 -0.50 -2.84
CA LEU A 169 0.20 -1.07 -1.53
C LEU A 169 -0.29 -0.23 -0.36
N LEU A 170 -0.14 1.11 -0.43
CA LEU A 170 -0.69 2.00 0.60
C LEU A 170 -2.22 1.92 0.68
N ARG A 171 -2.90 1.84 -0.46
CA ARG A 171 -4.35 1.71 -0.54
C ARG A 171 -4.82 0.38 0.05
N ASN A 172 -4.14 -0.72 -0.28
CA ASN A 172 -4.44 -2.05 0.24
C ASN A 172 -4.23 -2.09 1.75
N ARG A 173 -3.09 -1.60 2.27
CA ARG A 173 -2.84 -1.50 3.71
C ARG A 173 -3.91 -0.69 4.45
N SER A 174 -4.35 0.43 3.86
CA SER A 174 -5.43 1.26 4.42
C SER A 174 -6.77 0.52 4.46
N ARG A 175 -7.12 -0.19 3.38
CA ARG A 175 -8.33 -1.03 3.31
C ARG A 175 -8.27 -2.17 4.33
N SER A 176 -7.17 -2.91 4.37
CA SER A 176 -6.95 -4.02 5.31
C SER A 176 -7.01 -3.52 6.76
N LYS A 177 -6.50 -2.32 7.06
CA LYS A 177 -6.62 -1.68 8.38
C LYS A 177 -8.07 -1.35 8.75
N LYS A 178 -8.86 -0.80 7.81
CA LYS A 178 -10.29 -0.52 8.04
C LYS A 178 -11.07 -1.81 8.29
N THR A 179 -10.88 -2.82 7.45
CA THR A 179 -11.54 -4.12 7.57
C THR A 179 -11.16 -4.83 8.86
N SER A 180 -9.87 -4.83 9.23
CA SER A 180 -9.38 -5.40 10.47
C SER A 180 -10.03 -4.76 11.70
N ASN A 181 -10.09 -3.42 11.77
CA ASN A 181 -10.77 -2.74 12.88
C ASN A 181 -12.26 -3.09 12.97
N ARG A 182 -12.94 -3.24 11.83
CA ARG A 182 -14.35 -3.67 11.80
C ARG A 182 -14.53 -5.09 12.33
N LEU A 183 -13.67 -6.02 11.91
CA LEU A 183 -13.71 -7.42 12.36
C LEU A 183 -13.38 -7.55 13.85
N LEU A 184 -12.42 -6.78 14.36
CA LEU A 184 -12.11 -6.75 15.79
C LEU A 184 -13.30 -6.27 16.61
N LYS A 185 -13.96 -5.20 16.16
CA LYS A 185 -15.19 -4.71 16.81
C LYS A 185 -16.31 -5.75 16.76
N ALA A 186 -16.53 -6.38 15.61
CA ALA A 186 -17.54 -7.44 15.46
C ALA A 186 -17.27 -8.62 16.40
N ASN A 187 -16.01 -9.09 16.49
CA ASN A 187 -15.66 -10.17 17.42
C ASN A 187 -15.80 -9.78 18.89
N ARG A 188 -15.45 -8.55 19.26
CA ARG A 188 -15.71 -8.06 20.63
C ARG A 188 -17.21 -8.10 20.94
N GLU A 189 -18.04 -7.62 20.03
CA GLU A 189 -19.49 -7.63 20.22
C GLU A 189 -20.07 -9.04 20.27
N LEU A 190 -19.58 -9.97 19.44
CA LEU A 190 -19.97 -11.40 19.49
C LEU A 190 -19.61 -12.03 20.83
N LEU A 191 -18.41 -11.75 21.35
CA LEU A 191 -18.02 -12.21 22.69
C LEU A 191 -18.91 -11.61 23.77
N GLU A 192 -18.95 -10.27 23.87
CA GLU A 192 -19.62 -9.56 24.96
C GLU A 192 -21.14 -9.75 24.99
N LYS A 193 -21.79 -9.74 23.82
CA LYS A 193 -23.26 -9.76 23.74
C LYS A 193 -23.85 -11.16 23.61
N ARG A 194 -23.08 -12.12 23.09
CA ARG A 194 -23.59 -13.47 22.80
C ARG A 194 -22.80 -14.54 23.53
N LEU A 195 -21.51 -14.70 23.24
CA LEU A 195 -20.75 -15.83 23.77
C LEU A 195 -20.66 -15.78 25.30
N ASP A 196 -20.36 -14.62 25.89
CA ASP A 196 -20.29 -14.43 27.35
C ASP A 196 -21.61 -14.83 28.02
N ARG A 197 -22.76 -14.50 27.42
CA ARG A 197 -24.08 -14.87 27.94
C ARG A 197 -24.32 -16.38 27.83
N LEU A 198 -24.05 -16.97 26.68
CA LEU A 198 -24.26 -18.41 26.47
C LEU A 198 -23.33 -19.25 27.36
N MET A 199 -22.11 -18.76 27.62
CA MET A 199 -21.14 -19.43 28.48
C MET A 199 -21.62 -19.54 29.94
N THR A 200 -22.56 -18.69 30.39
CA THR A 200 -23.14 -18.81 31.75
C THR A 200 -23.81 -20.16 32.01
N VAL A 201 -24.28 -20.88 30.98
CA VAL A 201 -24.85 -22.24 31.10
C VAL A 201 -23.83 -23.23 31.68
N PHE A 202 -22.53 -22.98 31.45
CA PHE A 202 -21.45 -23.82 31.98
C PHE A 202 -21.08 -23.49 33.42
N SER A 203 -21.59 -22.41 34.00
CA SER A 203 -21.30 -22.07 35.42
C SER A 203 -21.75 -23.17 36.39
N VAL A 204 -22.80 -23.91 36.03
CA VAL A 204 -23.34 -25.02 36.82
C VAL A 204 -22.89 -26.36 36.26
N THR A 205 -22.99 -26.55 34.93
CA THR A 205 -22.75 -27.87 34.31
C THR A 205 -21.27 -28.22 34.17
N HIS A 206 -20.41 -27.23 33.94
CA HIS A 206 -18.96 -27.41 33.75
C HIS A 206 -18.17 -26.25 34.40
N PRO A 207 -18.17 -26.14 35.74
CA PRO A 207 -17.70 -24.94 36.44
C PRO A 207 -16.23 -24.59 36.18
N SER A 208 -15.36 -25.60 36.00
CA SER A 208 -13.94 -25.40 35.67
C SER A 208 -13.78 -24.73 34.31
N PHE A 209 -14.45 -25.23 33.28
CA PHE A 209 -14.43 -24.65 31.94
C PHE A 209 -14.96 -23.22 31.92
N TYR A 210 -16.06 -22.95 32.63
CA TYR A 210 -16.59 -21.59 32.76
C TYR A 210 -15.61 -20.65 33.47
N LYS A 211 -14.95 -21.12 34.54
CA LYS A 211 -13.96 -20.34 35.28
C LYS A 211 -12.76 -19.98 34.40
N ASP A 212 -12.23 -20.93 33.65
CA ASP A 212 -11.11 -20.70 32.73
C ASP A 212 -11.49 -19.69 31.63
N TYR A 213 -12.70 -19.82 31.08
CA TYR A 213 -13.24 -18.86 30.12
C TYR A 213 -13.30 -17.44 30.69
N ILE A 214 -13.88 -17.28 31.88
CA ILE A 214 -13.99 -15.98 32.54
C ILE A 214 -12.61 -15.40 32.89
N ASN A 215 -11.65 -16.23 33.30
CA ASN A 215 -10.29 -15.80 33.58
C ASN A 215 -9.63 -15.21 32.33
N ILE A 216 -9.71 -15.91 31.20
CA ILE A 216 -9.22 -15.38 29.91
C ILE A 216 -9.98 -14.10 29.57
N ARG A 217 -11.31 -14.08 29.69
CA ARG A 217 -12.13 -12.88 29.37
C ARG A 217 -11.77 -11.65 30.19
N LYS A 218 -11.39 -11.83 31.46
CA LYS A 218 -11.02 -10.76 32.40
C LYS A 218 -9.54 -10.38 32.34
N ALA A 219 -8.68 -11.22 31.76
CA ALA A 219 -7.30 -10.86 31.49
C ALA A 219 -7.32 -9.56 30.66
N LYS A 220 -6.79 -8.48 31.23
CA LYS A 220 -6.85 -7.17 30.58
C LYS A 220 -6.09 -7.25 29.26
N VAL A 221 -6.79 -6.92 28.17
CA VAL A 221 -6.15 -6.51 26.93
C VAL A 221 -5.56 -5.12 27.17
N ALA A 222 -4.30 -5.07 27.61
CA ALA A 222 -3.56 -3.84 27.92
C ALA A 222 -3.46 -2.90 26.69
#